data_AF-Q1IIA2-F1
#
_entry.id   AF-Q1IIA2-F1
#
_cell.length_a   1.000
_cell.length_b   1.000
_cell.length_c   1.000
_cell.angle_alpha   90.00
_cell.angle_beta   90.00
_cell.angle_gamma   90.00
#
_symmetry.space_group_name_H-M   'P 1'
#
loop_
_entity.id
_entity.type
_entity.pdbx_description
1 polymer ?
#
loop_
_entity_poly.entity_id
_entity_poly.type
_entity_poly.pdbx_seq_one_letter_code
_entity_poly.pdbx_strand_id
1 'polypeptide(L)'
;MKDFEDQLREALRPDEVPAGFANRVLARLPEAYPAPPPRTLYRRVALWAAAVLVAAGTITGVQVEHTRRERARGEEAREKVMLALRIAGTKLNKAQSHVREISADGDGNGESQ
;
A
#
# COMPACT_ATOMS: atom_id res chain seq x y z
N MET A 1 -24.32 11.80 42.46
CA MET A 1 -23.03 11.78 41.73
C MET A 1 -21.96 12.67 42.34
N LYS A 2 -22.30 13.69 43.16
CA LYS A 2 -21.31 14.50 43.89
C LYS A 2 -20.46 13.69 44.89
N ASP A 3 -21.05 12.69 45.54
CA ASP A 3 -20.37 11.96 46.62
C ASP A 3 -19.08 11.25 46.19
N PHE A 4 -19.01 10.76 44.95
CA PHE A 4 -17.81 10.09 44.43
C PHE A 4 -16.71 11.11 44.07
N GLU A 5 -17.08 12.23 43.46
CA GLU A 5 -16.13 13.31 43.14
C GLU A 5 -15.57 13.95 44.41
N ASP A 6 -16.38 14.08 45.46
CA ASP A 6 -15.98 14.62 46.76
C ASP A 6 -15.04 13.65 47.50
N GLN A 7 -15.33 12.34 47.46
CA GLN A 7 -14.43 11.31 48.00
C GLN A 7 -13.08 11.27 47.27
N LEU A 8 -13.09 11.42 45.94
CA LEU A 8 -11.87 11.44 45.15
C LEU A 8 -11.06 12.71 45.42
N ARG A 9 -11.72 13.86 45.57
CA ARG A 9 -11.08 15.11 45.93
C ARG A 9 -10.40 15.05 47.28
N GLU A 10 -11.04 14.42 48.27
CA GLU A 10 -10.46 14.25 49.59
C GLU A 10 -9.29 13.25 49.56
N ALA A 11 -9.43 12.15 48.81
CA ALA A 11 -8.37 11.16 48.66
C ALA A 11 -7.13 11.68 47.89
N LEU A 12 -7.32 12.63 46.97
CA LEU A 12 -6.24 13.27 46.21
C LEU A 12 -5.77 14.59 46.83
N ARG A 13 -6.26 14.94 48.02
CA ARG A 13 -5.83 16.15 48.70
C ARG A 13 -4.32 16.07 48.96
N PRO A 14 -3.53 17.06 48.51
CA PRO A 14 -2.09 17.03 48.72
C PRO A 14 -1.79 17.07 50.22
N ASP A 15 -1.08 16.06 50.72
CA ASP A 15 -0.52 16.08 52.08
C ASP A 15 0.64 17.09 52.16
N GLU A 16 0.77 17.74 53.32
CA GLU A 16 1.90 18.62 53.59
C GLU A 16 3.20 17.83 53.57
N VAL A 17 3.97 18.00 52.50
CA VAL A 17 5.28 17.39 52.38
C VAL A 17 6.26 18.07 53.34
N PRO A 18 7.04 17.30 54.13
CA PRO A 18 8.04 17.86 55.03
C PRO A 18 9.05 18.72 54.27
N ALA A 19 9.47 19.84 54.88
CA ALA A 19 10.51 20.69 54.32
C ALA A 19 11.76 19.87 53.97
N GLY A 20 12.26 20.03 52.74
CA GLY A 20 13.42 19.30 52.24
C GLY A 20 13.17 17.85 51.78
N PHE A 21 11.91 17.39 51.69
CA PHE A 21 11.55 16.11 51.08
C PHE A 21 12.09 15.98 49.64
N ALA A 22 11.86 17.01 48.81
CA ALA A 22 12.34 17.04 47.43
C ALA A 22 13.86 16.89 47.35
N ASN A 23 14.62 17.61 48.18
CA ASN A 23 16.08 17.54 48.21
C ASN A 23 16.59 16.16 48.63
N ARG A 24 15.94 15.51 49.61
CA ARG A 24 16.31 14.16 50.06
C ARG A 24 16.02 13.08 49.01
N VAL A 25 14.92 13.23 48.26
CA VAL A 25 14.61 12.34 47.14
C VAL A 25 15.63 12.53 46.03
N LEU A 26 15.88 13.77 45.61
CA LEU A 26 16.85 14.09 44.55
C LEU A 26 18.27 13.65 44.90
N ALA A 27 18.69 13.78 46.16
CA ALA A 27 20.00 13.33 46.64
C ALA A 27 20.15 11.79 46.68
N ARG A 28 19.04 11.05 46.62
CA ARG A 28 19.02 9.59 46.67
C ARG A 28 18.83 8.96 45.29
N LEU A 29 18.54 9.77 44.27
CA LEU A 29 18.59 9.31 42.89
C LEU A 29 20.06 9.09 42.51
N PRO A 30 20.41 7.95 41.89
CA PRO A 30 21.73 7.79 41.30
C PRO A 30 21.97 8.89 40.28
N GLU A 31 23.18 9.47 40.27
CA GLU A 31 23.64 10.51 39.31
C GLU A 31 23.48 10.12 37.82
N ALA A 32 23.08 8.88 37.55
CA ALA A 32 22.92 8.30 36.22
C ALA A 32 21.57 8.63 35.54
N TYR A 33 20.96 9.78 35.79
CA TYR A 33 19.94 10.30 34.88
C TYR A 33 20.63 11.18 33.83
N PRO A 34 20.87 10.68 32.61
CA PRO A 34 21.39 11.52 31.54
C PRO A 34 20.42 12.69 31.35
N ALA A 35 20.94 13.91 31.39
CA ALA A 35 20.16 15.10 31.12
C ALA A 35 19.42 14.92 29.79
N PRO A 36 18.11 15.23 29.71
CA PRO A 36 17.37 15.06 28.49
C PRO A 36 18.09 15.85 27.39
N PRO A 37 18.42 15.21 26.25
CA PRO A 37 19.12 15.87 25.17
C PRO A 37 18.38 17.15 24.76
N PRO A 38 19.10 18.23 24.41
CA PRO A 38 18.47 19.52 24.17
C PRO A 38 17.45 19.37 23.04
N ARG A 39 16.20 19.80 23.31
CA ARG A 39 15.05 19.75 22.37
C ARG A 39 15.38 20.28 20.97
N THR A 40 16.39 21.13 20.85
CA THR A 40 16.90 21.69 19.59
C THR A 40 17.51 20.64 18.66
N LEU A 41 18.18 19.61 19.20
CA LEU A 41 18.75 18.52 18.39
C LEU A 41 17.65 17.63 17.82
N TYR A 42 16.66 17.24 18.64
CA TYR A 42 15.50 16.47 18.17
C TYR A 42 14.73 17.20 17.08
N ARG A 43 14.54 18.52 17.24
CA ARG A 43 13.84 19.34 16.25
C ARG A 43 14.60 19.45 14.94
N ARG A 44 15.94 19.52 14.97
CA ARG A 44 16.80 19.51 13.77
C ARG A 44 16.77 18.16 13.07
N VAL A 45 16.91 17.07 13.82
CA VAL A 45 16.84 15.70 13.27
C VAL A 45 15.47 15.42 12.66
N ALA A 46 14.38 15.83 13.32
CA ALA A 46 13.02 15.70 12.81
C ALA A 46 12.80 16.50 11.51
N LEU A 47 13.38 17.71 11.40
CA LEU A 47 13.32 18.53 10.18
C LEU A 47 14.01 17.85 9.00
N TRP A 48 15.21 17.29 9.22
CA TRP A 48 15.94 16.56 8.18
C TRP A 48 15.25 15.24 7.81
N ALA A 49 14.69 14.52 8.78
CA ALA A 49 13.92 13.30 8.53
C ALA A 49 12.65 13.57 7.70
N ALA A 50 11.93 14.66 7.99
CA ALA A 50 10.78 15.08 7.19
C ALA A 50 11.18 15.43 5.74
N ALA A 51 12.31 16.11 5.55
CA ALA A 51 12.82 16.44 4.21
C ALA A 51 13.18 15.18 3.40
N VAL A 52 13.80 14.18 4.03
CA VAL A 52 14.11 12.90 3.38
C VAL A 52 12.84 12.13 3.00
N LEU A 53 11.81 12.11 3.85
CA LEU A 53 10.54 11.46 3.54
C LEU A 53 9.82 12.13 2.36
N VAL A 54 9.80 13.46 2.30
CA VAL A 54 9.22 14.19 1.17
C VAL A 54 9.99 13.91 -0.12
N ALA A 55 11.33 13.92 -0.07
CA ALA A 55 12.18 13.61 -1.23
C ALA A 55 12.04 12.15 -1.71
N ALA A 56 11.90 11.19 -0.79
CA ALA A 56 11.67 9.78 -1.15
C ALA A 56 10.26 9.55 -1.74
N GLY A 57 9.26 10.27 -1.22
CA GLY A 57 7.89 10.23 -1.72
C GLY A 57 7.74 10.75 -3.14
N THR A 58 8.47 11.83 -3.51
CA THR A 58 8.43 12.36 -4.88
C THR A 58 9.08 11.42 -5.90
N ILE A 59 10.15 10.72 -5.53
CA ILE A 59 10.81 9.74 -6.42
C ILE A 59 9.91 8.53 -6.67
N THR A 60 9.21 8.05 -5.65
CA THR A 60 8.36 6.85 -5.75
C THR A 60 7.00 7.16 -6.41
N GLY A 61 6.45 8.36 -6.19
CA GLY A 61 5.19 8.79 -6.79
C GLY A 61 5.23 8.89 -8.31
N VAL A 62 6.35 9.37 -8.88
CA VAL A 62 6.50 9.49 -10.35
C VAL A 62 6.59 8.12 -11.03
N GLN A 63 7.17 7.12 -10.38
CA GLN A 63 7.39 5.80 -10.97
C GLN A 63 6.10 4.96 -10.98
N VAL A 64 5.24 5.09 -9.97
CA VAL A 64 3.93 4.40 -9.91
C VAL A 64 2.96 4.95 -10.96
N GLU A 65 3.01 6.25 -11.25
CA GLU A 65 2.21 6.90 -12.29
C GLU A 65 2.57 6.35 -13.69
N HIS A 66 3.86 6.10 -13.95
CA HIS A 66 4.34 5.55 -15.22
C HIS A 66 3.87 4.11 -15.45
N THR A 67 3.91 3.24 -14.44
CA THR A 67 3.44 1.84 -14.57
C THR A 67 1.93 1.76 -14.80
N ARG A 68 1.14 2.71 -14.28
CA ARG A 68 -0.31 2.77 -14.56
C ARG A 68 -0.60 3.18 -16.00
N ARG A 69 0.18 4.10 -16.58
CA ARG A 69 -0.01 4.58 -17.96
C ARG A 69 0.38 3.54 -19.01
N GLU A 70 1.38 2.69 -18.73
CA GLU A 70 1.77 1.61 -19.65
C GLU A 70 0.67 0.54 -19.78
N ARG A 71 -0.06 0.24 -18.70
CA ARG A 71 -1.18 -0.71 -18.74
C ARG A 71 -2.35 -0.19 -19.60
N ALA A 72 -2.70 1.09 -19.45
CA ALA A 72 -3.79 1.69 -20.23
C ALA A 72 -3.54 1.67 -21.75
N ARG A 73 -2.28 1.88 -22.20
CA ARG A 73 -1.93 1.81 -23.63
C ARG A 73 -1.88 0.37 -24.15
N GLY A 74 -1.56 -0.60 -23.29
CA GLY A 74 -1.57 -2.03 -23.65
C GLY A 74 -2.98 -2.60 -23.84
N GLU A 75 -3.97 -2.06 -23.12
CA GLU A 75 -5.36 -2.53 -23.15
C GLU A 75 -6.04 -2.29 -24.50
N GLU A 76 -5.95 -1.07 -25.07
CA GLU A 76 -6.55 -0.76 -26.37
C GLU A 76 -5.91 -1.55 -27.54
N ALA A 77 -4.59 -1.72 -27.50
CA ALA A 77 -3.88 -2.49 -28.52
C ALA A 77 -4.26 -3.98 -28.47
N ARG A 78 -4.43 -4.53 -27.25
CA ARG A 78 -4.83 -5.92 -27.03
C ARG A 78 -6.25 -6.18 -27.52
N GLU A 79 -7.17 -5.25 -27.31
CA GLU A 79 -8.56 -5.38 -27.74
C GLU A 79 -8.68 -5.49 -29.27
N LYS A 80 -7.98 -4.61 -30.01
CA LYS A 80 -7.95 -4.64 -31.48
C LYS A 80 -7.34 -5.94 -32.03
N VAL A 81 -6.26 -6.42 -31.41
CA VAL A 81 -5.60 -7.68 -31.81
C VAL A 81 -6.52 -8.88 -31.54
N MET A 82 -7.18 -8.93 -30.39
CA MET A 82 -8.14 -9.99 -30.06
C MET A 82 -9.33 -10.02 -31.02
N LEU A 83 -9.83 -8.85 -31.43
CA LEU A 83 -10.90 -8.75 -32.42
C LEU A 83 -10.46 -9.29 -33.78
N ALA A 84 -9.26 -8.90 -34.25
CA ALA A 84 -8.71 -9.37 -35.51
C ALA A 84 -8.51 -10.91 -35.51
N LEU A 85 -7.97 -11.46 -34.41
CA LEU A 85 -7.80 -12.90 -34.23
C LEU A 85 -9.14 -13.65 -34.23
N ARG A 86 -10.18 -13.10 -33.61
CA ARG A 86 -11.51 -13.72 -33.59
C ARG A 86 -12.17 -13.75 -34.98
N ILE A 87 -11.98 -12.69 -35.77
CA ILE A 87 -12.44 -12.63 -37.17
C ILE A 87 -11.63 -13.62 -38.03
N ALA A 88 -10.32 -13.69 -37.84
CA ALA A 88 -9.47 -14.63 -38.58
C ALA A 88 -9.83 -16.09 -38.24
N GLY A 89 -10.00 -16.42 -36.97
CA GLY A 89 -10.37 -17.76 -36.50
C GLY A 89 -11.73 -18.22 -37.03
N THR A 90 -12.73 -17.32 -37.07
CA THR A 90 -14.05 -17.64 -37.63
C THR A 90 -14.00 -17.90 -39.13
N LYS A 91 -13.20 -17.16 -39.89
CA LYS A 91 -12.99 -17.43 -41.33
C LYS A 91 -12.24 -18.74 -41.58
N LEU A 92 -11.20 -19.03 -40.78
CA LEU A 92 -10.44 -20.26 -40.88
C LEU A 92 -11.32 -21.50 -40.60
N ASN A 93 -12.16 -21.43 -39.56
CA ASN A 93 -13.08 -22.51 -39.23
C ASN A 93 -14.10 -22.77 -40.35
N LYS A 94 -14.59 -21.71 -41.01
CA LYS A 94 -15.51 -21.82 -42.15
C LYS A 94 -14.84 -22.43 -43.39
N ALA A 95 -13.57 -22.11 -43.63
CA ALA A 95 -12.81 -22.73 -44.71
C ALA A 95 -12.56 -24.22 -44.42
N GLN A 96 -12.19 -24.57 -43.19
CA GLN A 96 -12.01 -25.96 -42.78
C GLN A 96 -13.30 -26.78 -42.89
N SER A 97 -14.46 -26.23 -42.49
CA SER A 97 -15.73 -26.96 -42.62
C SER A 97 -16.06 -27.26 -44.07
N HIS A 98 -15.80 -26.32 -44.99
CA HIS A 98 -16.09 -26.50 -46.40
C HIS A 98 -15.16 -27.52 -47.07
N VAL A 99 -13.87 -27.53 -46.71
CA VAL A 99 -12.93 -28.57 -47.17
C VAL A 99 -13.34 -29.95 -46.65
N ARG A 100 -13.82 -30.03 -45.40
CA ARG A 100 -14.26 -31.30 -44.80
C ARG A 100 -15.52 -31.84 -45.46
N GLU A 101 -16.45 -30.96 -45.81
CA GLU A 101 -17.67 -31.29 -46.56
C GLU A 101 -17.34 -31.80 -47.97
N ILE A 102 -16.48 -31.11 -48.70
CA ILE A 102 -16.02 -31.54 -50.04
C ILE A 102 -15.28 -32.89 -49.97
N SER A 103 -14.48 -33.11 -48.94
CA SER A 103 -13.75 -34.38 -48.75
C SER A 103 -14.69 -35.53 -48.40
N ALA A 104 -15.77 -35.28 -47.65
CA ALA A 104 -16.77 -36.29 -47.31
C ALA A 104 -17.67 -36.65 -48.51
N ASP A 105 -17.95 -35.69 -49.39
CA ASP A 105 -18.75 -35.90 -50.61
C ASP A 105 -17.94 -36.61 -51.72
N GLY A 106 -16.62 -36.41 -51.75
CA GLY A 106 -15.70 -37.08 -52.67
C GLY A 106 -15.41 -38.54 -52.34
N ASP A 107 -15.59 -38.97 -51.09
CA ASP A 107 -15.33 -40.36 -50.62
C ASP A 107 -16.53 -41.30 -50.86
N GLY A 108 -17.72 -40.74 -51.15
CA GLY A 108 -18.95 -41.50 -51.40
C GLY A 108 -19.22 -41.92 -52.85
N ASN A 109 -18.43 -41.43 -53.82
CA ASN A 109 -18.65 -41.68 -55.26
C ASN A 109 -17.70 -42.74 -55.86
N GLY A 110 -17.05 -43.55 -55.00
CA GLY A 110 -16.05 -44.56 -55.38
C GLY A 110 -16.53 -46.03 -55.36
N GLU A 111 -17.76 -46.32 -54.92
CA GLU A 111 -18.27 -47.69 -54.83
C GLU A 111 -19.52 -47.90 -55.69
N SER A 112 -19.29 -48.28 -56.95
CA SER A 112 -20.09 -49.30 -57.65
C SER A 112 -19.54 -49.48 -59.07
N GLN A 113 -18.61 -50.42 -59.22
CA GLN A 113 -18.42 -51.18 -60.46
C GLN A 113 -19.34 -52.40 -60.44
#